data_AF-A0A395M5K2-F1
#
_entry.id   AF-A0A395M5K2-F1
#
_cell.length_a   1.000
_cell.length_b   1.000
_cell.length_c   1.000
_cell.angle_alpha   90.00
_cell.angle_beta   90.00
_cell.angle_gamma   90.00
#
_symmetry.space_group_name_H-M   'P 1'
#
loop_
_entity.id
_entity.type
_entity.pdbx_description
1 polymer ?
#
loop_
_entity_poly.entity_id
_entity_poly.type
_entity_poly.pdbx_seq_one_letter_code
_entity_poly.pdbx_strand_id
1 'polypeptide(L)'
;MSHSENRLHTLPTLVQTEIIVQVGLEANLRSLFKAMPPMRSHFKQYEISILHGILRNLMPDDQERNILKDVLAIIDLDSARYDNDDFKEMLSNRRRKELSRPPDLHQLRQVHHLISRIIIFIGDYVSKATSLYPRAYMGLPDLQWGTGSRFKGQPLETTLVSFTS
;
A
#
# COMPACT_ATOMS: atom_id res chain seq x y z
N MET A 1 18.73 -19.84 26.82
CA MET A 1 17.26 -19.70 26.81
C MET A 1 16.94 -18.22 26.76
N SER A 2 16.14 -17.81 25.78
CA SER A 2 15.92 -16.42 25.34
C SER A 2 15.07 -15.62 26.34
N HIS A 3 15.56 -14.45 26.77
CA HIS A 3 14.85 -13.49 27.63
C HIS A 3 14.64 -12.14 26.92
N SER A 4 14.46 -12.14 25.60
CA SER A 4 14.06 -10.95 24.84
C SER A 4 12.55 -10.86 24.64
N GLU A 5 11.76 -11.24 25.65
CA GLU A 5 10.29 -11.22 25.55
C GLU A 5 9.75 -9.78 25.68
N ASN A 6 9.44 -9.19 24.53
CA ASN A 6 8.38 -8.22 24.32
C ASN A 6 8.45 -6.85 25.08
N ARG A 7 9.60 -6.17 25.15
CA ARG A 7 9.67 -4.81 25.77
C ARG A 7 8.81 -3.71 25.12
N LEU A 8 8.30 -3.94 23.92
CA LEU A 8 7.59 -2.91 23.16
C LEU A 8 6.17 -2.63 23.70
N HIS A 9 5.52 -3.57 24.40
CA HIS A 9 4.17 -3.36 24.98
C HIS A 9 4.19 -2.61 26.32
N THR A 10 5.35 -2.57 27.00
CA THR A 10 5.54 -1.80 28.24
C THR A 10 5.92 -0.35 27.97
N LEU A 11 6.12 0.01 26.69
CA LEU A 11 6.41 1.38 26.30
C LEU A 11 5.20 2.29 26.56
N PRO A 12 5.43 3.58 26.82
CA PRO A 12 4.36 4.56 26.88
C PRO A 12 3.50 4.53 25.60
N THR A 13 2.19 4.73 25.76
CA THR A 13 1.22 4.74 24.64
C THR A 13 1.62 5.69 23.52
N LEU A 14 2.21 6.84 23.85
CA LEU A 14 2.73 7.79 22.86
C LEU A 14 3.81 7.15 21.96
N VAL A 15 4.75 6.41 22.56
CA VAL A 15 5.83 5.74 21.83
C VAL A 15 5.27 4.59 20.98
N GLN A 16 4.29 3.85 21.50
CA GLN A 16 3.62 2.80 20.72
C GLN A 16 2.89 3.39 19.49
N THR A 17 2.17 4.50 19.67
CA THR A 17 1.54 5.25 18.57
C THR A 17 2.57 5.66 17.52
N GLU A 18 3.67 6.26 17.95
CA GLU A 18 4.73 6.73 17.03
C GLU A 18 5.34 5.56 16.24
N ILE A 19 5.65 4.44 16.91
CA ILE A 19 6.15 3.24 16.24
C ILE A 19 5.19 2.78 15.13
N ILE A 20 3.89 2.69 15.43
CA ILE A 20 2.88 2.26 14.46
C ILE A 20 2.78 3.25 13.29
N VAL A 21 2.80 4.56 13.59
CA VAL A 21 2.76 5.62 12.59
C VAL A 21 3.97 5.54 11.64
N GLN A 22 5.16 5.25 12.17
CA GLN A 22 6.38 5.11 11.38
C GLN A 22 6.43 3.80 10.57
N VAL A 23 5.83 2.71 11.06
CA VAL A 23 5.71 1.47 10.28
C VAL A 23 4.85 1.69 9.03
N GLY A 24 3.78 2.49 9.16
CA GLY A 24 3.11 3.16 8.06
C GLY A 24 2.33 2.23 7.12
N LEU A 25 3.02 1.43 6.32
CA LEU A 25 2.43 0.60 5.27
C LEU A 25 1.59 -0.54 5.84
N GLU A 26 0.44 -0.80 5.24
CA GLU A 26 -0.49 -1.83 5.70
C GLU A 26 0.12 -3.23 5.77
N ALA A 27 0.93 -3.62 4.78
CA ALA A 27 1.60 -4.92 4.78
C ALA A 27 2.56 -5.08 5.99
N ASN A 28 3.28 -4.01 6.33
CA ASN A 28 4.19 -4.00 7.48
C ASN A 28 3.42 -4.01 8.80
N LEU A 29 2.31 -3.27 8.89
CA LEU A 29 1.43 -3.29 10.05
C LEU A 29 0.80 -4.66 10.29
N ARG A 30 0.39 -5.37 9.23
CA ARG A 30 -0.11 -6.75 9.35
C ARG A 30 0.96 -7.68 9.94
N SER A 31 2.20 -7.55 9.50
CA SER A 31 3.33 -8.31 10.06
C SER A 31 3.61 -7.93 11.52
N LEU A 32 3.61 -6.64 11.85
CA LEU A 32 3.75 -6.13 13.22
C LEU A 32 2.67 -6.71 14.13
N PHE A 33 1.40 -6.63 13.73
CA PHE A 33 0.28 -7.13 14.55
C PHE A 33 0.29 -8.65 14.71
N LYS A 34 0.81 -9.39 13.72
CA LYS A 34 1.00 -10.84 13.82
C LYS A 34 2.10 -11.18 14.85
N ALA A 35 3.20 -10.43 14.84
CA ALA A 35 4.28 -10.61 15.80
C ALA A 35 3.93 -10.09 17.21
N MET A 36 3.09 -9.06 17.28
CA MET A 36 2.79 -8.31 18.50
C MET A 36 1.29 -7.99 18.64
N PRO A 37 0.50 -8.92 19.21
CA PRO A 37 -0.93 -8.71 19.45
C PRO A 37 -1.28 -7.46 20.29
N PRO A 38 -0.52 -7.04 21.32
CA PRO A 38 -0.84 -5.83 22.09
C PRO A 38 -0.83 -4.54 21.23
N MET A 39 0.09 -4.44 20.26
CA MET A 39 0.14 -3.31 19.33
C MET A 39 -1.12 -3.22 18.45
N ARG A 40 -1.73 -4.37 18.13
CA ARG A 40 -3.01 -4.41 17.42
C ARG A 40 -4.15 -3.84 18.26
N SER A 41 -4.18 -4.16 19.56
CA SER A 41 -5.18 -3.60 20.48
C SER A 41 -5.02 -2.09 20.63
N HIS A 42 -3.77 -1.62 20.78
CA HIS A 42 -3.45 -0.20 20.80
C HIS A 42 -3.87 0.51 19.50
N PHE A 43 -3.58 -0.09 18.34
CA PHE A 43 -4.02 0.43 17.05
C PHE A 43 -5.55 0.59 16.98
N LYS A 44 -6.32 -0.43 17.38
CA LYS A 44 -7.79 -0.37 17.40
C LYS A 44 -8.33 0.73 18.32
N GLN A 45 -7.66 1.00 19.44
CA GLN A 45 -8.08 2.02 20.39
C GLN A 45 -7.87 3.44 19.85
N TYR A 46 -6.79 3.69 19.13
CA TYR A 46 -6.39 5.02 18.64
C TYR A 46 -6.41 5.14 17.12
N GLU A 47 -7.25 4.34 16.46
CA GLU A 47 -7.13 4.04 15.04
C GLU A 47 -7.22 5.28 14.14
N ILE A 48 -8.18 6.16 14.39
CA ILE A 48 -8.37 7.39 13.60
C ILE A 48 -7.13 8.28 13.69
N SER A 49 -6.61 8.51 14.90
CA SER A 49 -5.42 9.34 15.12
C SER A 49 -4.18 8.74 14.49
N ILE A 50 -4.00 7.42 14.61
CA ILE A 50 -2.89 6.70 13.99
C ILE A 50 -2.98 6.76 12.47
N LEU A 51 -4.15 6.51 11.87
CA LEU A 51 -4.32 6.58 10.43
C LEU A 51 -4.06 7.99 9.89
N HIS A 52 -4.48 9.04 10.61
CA HIS A 52 -4.09 10.40 10.24
C HIS A 52 -2.58 10.63 10.29
N GLY A 53 -1.90 10.12 11.32
CA GLY A 53 -0.44 10.18 11.42
C GLY A 53 0.26 9.45 10.27
N ILE A 54 -0.18 8.23 9.96
CA ILE A 54 0.33 7.44 8.84
C ILE A 54 0.13 8.19 7.52
N LEU A 55 -1.09 8.65 7.23
CA LEU A 55 -1.40 9.33 5.98
C LEU A 55 -0.63 10.63 5.81
N ARG A 56 -0.40 11.36 6.91
CA ARG A 56 0.46 12.55 6.91
C ARG A 56 1.91 12.19 6.55
N ASN A 57 2.42 11.07 7.04
CA ASN A 57 3.78 10.61 6.72
C ASN A 57 3.90 10.06 5.29
N LEU A 58 2.87 9.39 4.78
CA LEU A 58 2.86 8.85 3.42
C LEU A 58 2.62 9.92 2.35
N MET A 59 1.98 11.05 2.71
CA MET A 59 1.65 12.14 1.80
C MET A 59 2.08 13.50 2.39
N PRO A 60 3.39 13.72 2.63
CA PRO A 60 3.87 14.91 3.35
C PRO A 60 3.59 16.22 2.60
N ASP A 61 3.53 16.16 1.27
CA ASP A 61 3.30 17.31 0.39
C ASP A 61 1.81 17.61 0.14
N ASP A 62 0.89 16.78 0.67
CA ASP A 62 -0.55 16.92 0.46
C ASP A 62 -1.21 17.95 1.41
N GLN A 63 -0.61 19.13 1.53
CA GLN A 63 -1.06 20.21 2.41
C GLN A 63 -2.50 20.65 2.10
N GLU A 64 -2.83 20.72 0.81
CA GLU A 64 -4.14 21.11 0.28
C GLU A 64 -5.14 19.94 0.21
N ARG A 65 -4.72 18.74 0.63
CA ARG A 65 -5.51 17.50 0.61
C ARG A 65 -5.99 17.11 -0.80
N ASN A 66 -5.24 17.49 -1.83
CA ASN A 66 -5.57 17.18 -3.22
C ASN A 66 -5.37 15.69 -3.51
N ILE A 67 -4.29 15.09 -3.02
CA ILE A 67 -4.06 13.63 -3.16
C ILE A 67 -5.15 12.88 -2.40
N LEU A 68 -5.48 13.29 -1.17
CA LEU A 68 -6.58 12.68 -0.41
C LEU A 68 -7.93 12.75 -1.15
N LYS A 69 -8.28 13.90 -1.77
CA LYS A 69 -9.50 14.05 -2.57
C LYS A 69 -9.51 13.08 -3.76
N ASP A 70 -8.39 12.98 -4.47
CA ASP A 70 -8.27 12.10 -5.63
C ASP A 70 -8.40 10.63 -5.24
N VAL A 71 -7.75 10.21 -4.15
CA VAL A 71 -7.83 8.84 -3.63
C VAL A 71 -9.25 8.49 -3.21
N LEU A 72 -9.94 9.37 -2.50
CA LEU A 72 -11.35 9.17 -2.14
C LEU A 72 -12.23 9.08 -3.38
N ALA A 73 -11.97 9.90 -4.41
CA ALA A 73 -12.71 9.82 -5.65
C ALA A 73 -12.50 8.46 -6.37
N ILE A 74 -11.28 7.91 -6.34
CA ILE A 74 -10.97 6.58 -6.88
C ILE A 74 -11.68 5.48 -6.10
N ILE A 75 -11.74 5.59 -4.77
CA ILE A 75 -12.45 4.62 -3.91
C ILE A 75 -13.95 4.65 -4.21
N ASP A 76 -14.54 5.84 -4.35
CA ASP A 76 -15.96 5.98 -4.71
C ASP A 76 -16.25 5.43 -6.11
N LEU A 77 -15.29 5.49 -7.05
CA LEU A 77 -15.45 4.94 -8.40
C LEU A 77 -15.62 3.42 -8.41
N ASP A 78 -14.84 2.71 -7.59
CA ASP A 78 -14.90 1.24 -7.50
C ASP A 78 -16.30 0.74 -7.07
N SER A 79 -17.08 1.61 -6.41
CA SER A 79 -18.44 1.31 -5.95
C SER A 79 -19.53 1.39 -7.03
N ALA A 80 -19.24 2.01 -8.18
CA ALA A 80 -20.24 2.27 -9.22
C ALA A 80 -19.77 1.83 -10.61
N ARG A 81 -20.67 1.17 -11.35
CA ARG A 81 -20.44 0.76 -12.74
C ARG A 81 -20.53 1.99 -13.64
N TYR A 82 -19.43 2.71 -13.78
CA TYR A 82 -19.34 3.87 -14.67
C TYR A 82 -18.84 3.46 -16.06
N ASP A 83 -19.40 4.07 -17.10
CA ASP A 83 -18.84 4.00 -18.45
C ASP A 83 -17.67 5.00 -18.59
N ASN A 84 -16.85 4.87 -19.62
CA ASN A 84 -15.64 5.67 -19.82
C ASN A 84 -15.90 7.19 -19.94
N ASP A 85 -17.08 7.57 -20.45
CA ASP A 85 -17.47 8.98 -20.58
C ASP A 85 -17.91 9.57 -19.24
N ASP A 86 -18.58 8.79 -18.38
CA ASP A 86 -18.90 9.17 -17.00
C ASP A 86 -17.61 9.41 -16.19
N PHE A 87 -16.58 8.59 -16.41
CA PHE A 87 -15.27 8.75 -15.76
C PHE A 87 -14.60 10.09 -16.10
N LYS A 88 -14.64 10.52 -17.37
CA LYS A 88 -14.07 11.80 -17.82
C LYS A 88 -14.88 12.99 -17.29
N GLU A 89 -16.20 12.92 -17.33
CA GLU A 89 -17.07 13.98 -16.82
C GLU A 89 -16.91 14.12 -15.30
N MET A 90 -16.83 13.00 -14.60
CA MET A 90 -16.62 12.96 -13.15
C MET A 90 -15.28 13.57 -12.74
N LEU A 91 -14.18 13.26 -13.42
CA LEU A 91 -12.87 13.89 -13.19
C LEU A 91 -12.93 15.41 -13.40
N SER A 92 -13.71 15.86 -14.38
CA SER A 92 -13.86 17.28 -14.73
C SER A 92 -14.68 18.08 -13.71
N ASN A 93 -15.79 17.50 -13.24
CA ASN A 93 -16.66 18.13 -12.25
C ASN A 93 -16.09 18.07 -10.82
N ARG A 94 -15.24 17.07 -10.51
CA ARG A 94 -14.72 16.84 -9.15
C ARG A 94 -13.50 17.67 -8.75
N ARG A 95 -12.76 18.27 -9.70
CA ARG A 95 -11.77 19.33 -9.38
C ARG A 95 -12.35 20.50 -8.55
N ARG A 96 -13.69 20.58 -8.43
CA ARG A 96 -14.43 21.65 -7.74
C ARG A 96 -15.06 21.25 -6.40
N LYS A 97 -15.06 19.97 -5.99
CA LYS A 97 -15.68 19.57 -4.70
C LYS A 97 -14.65 19.62 -3.57
N GLU A 98 -14.78 20.63 -2.71
CA GLU A 98 -14.11 20.63 -1.41
C GLU A 98 -14.59 19.45 -0.56
N LEU A 99 -13.69 18.89 0.26
CA LEU A 99 -14.07 17.96 1.32
C LEU A 99 -14.93 18.71 2.34
N SER A 100 -16.25 18.71 2.16
CA SER A 100 -17.18 19.38 3.08
C SER A 100 -17.14 18.79 4.50
N ARG A 101 -16.59 17.58 4.65
CA ARG A 101 -16.41 16.87 5.93
C ARG A 101 -15.08 16.10 5.93
N PRO A 102 -14.44 15.93 7.11
CA PRO A 102 -13.30 15.04 7.23
C PRO A 102 -13.72 13.59 6.91
N PRO A 103 -12.81 12.77 6.36
CA PRO A 103 -13.09 11.37 6.06
C PRO A 103 -13.40 10.60 7.34
N ASP A 104 -14.37 9.69 7.26
CA ASP A 104 -14.67 8.79 8.37
C ASP A 104 -13.63 7.67 8.51
N LEU A 105 -13.75 6.84 9.55
CA LEU A 105 -12.81 5.75 9.78
C LEU A 105 -12.77 4.72 8.63
N HIS A 106 -13.90 4.46 7.98
CA HIS A 106 -13.96 3.51 6.87
C HIS A 106 -13.18 4.05 5.66
N GLN A 107 -13.43 5.31 5.32
CA GLN A 107 -12.72 6.02 4.27
C GLN A 107 -11.22 6.10 4.57
N LEU A 108 -10.83 6.42 5.81
CA LEU A 108 -9.41 6.45 6.22
C LEU A 108 -8.72 5.10 6.01
N ARG A 109 -9.39 3.99 6.35
CA ARG A 109 -8.87 2.63 6.10
C ARG A 109 -8.72 2.34 4.61
N GLN A 110 -9.70 2.72 3.79
CA GLN A 110 -9.65 2.52 2.34
C GLN A 110 -8.54 3.36 1.69
N VAL A 111 -8.39 4.62 2.11
CA VAL A 111 -7.30 5.50 1.67
C VAL A 111 -5.94 4.89 2.04
N HIS A 112 -5.78 4.46 3.30
CA HIS A 112 -4.55 3.83 3.76
C HIS A 112 -4.22 2.54 3.00
N HIS A 113 -5.22 1.70 2.73
CA HIS A 113 -5.08 0.49 1.92
C HIS A 113 -4.61 0.81 0.49
N LEU A 114 -5.31 1.73 -0.19
CA LEU A 114 -5.02 2.07 -1.58
C LEU A 114 -3.64 2.72 -1.73
N ILE A 115 -3.33 3.71 -0.90
CA ILE A 115 -2.00 4.36 -0.90
C ILE A 115 -0.90 3.35 -0.58
N SER A 116 -1.07 2.48 0.42
CA SER A 116 -0.07 1.45 0.75
C SER A 116 0.21 0.55 -0.45
N ARG A 117 -0.84 0.13 -1.18
CA ARG A 117 -0.69 -0.71 -2.38
C ARG A 117 -0.01 0.03 -3.52
N ILE A 118 -0.35 1.30 -3.76
CA ILE A 118 0.29 2.12 -4.79
C ILE A 118 1.78 2.28 -4.49
N ILE A 119 2.15 2.58 -3.24
CA ILE A 119 3.56 2.72 -2.84
C ILE A 119 4.32 1.40 -3.06
N ILE A 120 3.76 0.27 -2.62
CA ILE A 120 4.38 -1.05 -2.84
C ILE A 120 4.53 -1.34 -4.34
N PHE A 121 3.49 -1.05 -5.13
CA PHE A 121 3.51 -1.25 -6.58
C PHE A 121 4.58 -0.39 -7.26
N ILE A 122 4.67 0.90 -6.93
CA ILE A 122 5.69 1.80 -7.47
C ILE A 122 7.09 1.30 -7.06
N GLY A 123 7.28 0.94 -5.78
CA GLY A 123 8.54 0.43 -5.29
C GLY A 123 8.99 -0.85 -6.00
N ASP A 124 8.06 -1.79 -6.21
CA ASP A 124 8.30 -3.02 -6.97
C ASP A 124 8.61 -2.72 -8.45
N TYR A 125 7.83 -1.84 -9.08
CA TYR A 125 8.06 -1.41 -10.46
C TYR A 125 9.43 -0.77 -10.65
N VAL A 126 9.79 0.20 -9.80
CA VAL A 126 11.09 0.89 -9.86
C VAL A 126 12.21 -0.11 -9.64
N SER A 127 12.11 -0.99 -8.63
CA SER A 127 13.12 -2.02 -8.36
C SER A 127 13.36 -2.93 -9.56
N LYS A 128 12.30 -3.29 -10.29
CA LYS A 128 12.38 -4.08 -11.52
C LYS A 128 13.00 -3.27 -12.66
N ALA A 129 12.57 -2.03 -12.84
CA ALA A 129 13.04 -1.14 -13.91
C ALA A 129 14.52 -0.78 -13.77
N THR A 130 15.03 -0.66 -12.55
CA THR A 130 16.44 -0.34 -12.26
C THR A 130 17.33 -1.55 -12.05
N SER A 131 16.80 -2.77 -12.14
CA SER A 131 17.60 -3.99 -12.02
C SER A 131 18.61 -4.11 -13.16
N LEU A 132 19.72 -4.83 -12.95
CA LEU A 132 20.70 -5.10 -14.02
C LEU A 132 20.07 -5.82 -15.23
N TYR A 133 18.95 -6.52 -15.02
CA TYR A 133 18.22 -7.27 -16.04
C TYR A 133 16.71 -6.97 -16.01
N PRO A 134 16.28 -5.75 -16.40
CA PRO A 134 14.89 -5.31 -16.28
C PRO A 134 13.92 -6.20 -17.07
N ARG A 135 14.41 -6.78 -18.17
CA ARG A 135 13.64 -7.61 -19.08
C ARG A 135 13.24 -8.95 -18.46
N ALA A 136 14.06 -9.51 -17.55
CA ALA A 136 13.80 -10.81 -16.91
C ALA A 136 12.49 -10.81 -16.10
N TYR A 137 12.10 -9.66 -15.55
CA TYR A 137 10.91 -9.48 -14.72
C TYR A 137 9.64 -9.06 -15.48
N MET A 138 9.77 -8.65 -16.75
CA MET A 138 8.63 -8.44 -17.65
C MET A 138 8.26 -9.71 -18.42
N GLY A 139 9.07 -10.76 -18.25
CA GLY A 139 8.79 -12.06 -18.80
C GLY A 139 7.61 -12.72 -18.14
N LEU A 140 6.59 -13.08 -18.92
CA LEU A 140 5.59 -14.02 -18.42
C LEU A 140 6.25 -15.41 -18.39
N PRO A 141 6.28 -16.09 -17.23
CA PRO A 141 6.77 -17.46 -17.17
C PRO A 141 5.85 -18.35 -18.00
N ASP A 142 6.44 -19.20 -18.84
CA ASP A 142 5.70 -20.22 -19.55
C ASP A 142 5.32 -21.34 -18.57
N LEU A 143 4.13 -21.22 -18.00
CA LEU A 143 3.57 -22.18 -17.05
C LEU A 143 3.12 -23.49 -17.72
N GLN A 144 2.94 -23.51 -19.05
CA GLN A 144 2.45 -24.69 -19.76
C GLN A 144 3.58 -25.65 -20.14
N TRP A 145 4.73 -25.12 -20.57
CA TRP A 145 5.84 -25.96 -21.04
C TRP A 145 7.16 -25.75 -20.29
N GLY A 146 7.21 -24.83 -19.31
CA GLY A 146 8.41 -24.61 -18.50
C GLY A 146 9.61 -24.11 -19.31
N THR A 147 9.39 -23.52 -20.49
CA THR A 147 10.46 -23.12 -21.42
C THR A 147 11.20 -21.82 -21.03
N GLY A 148 10.97 -21.31 -19.81
CA GLY A 148 11.51 -20.05 -19.31
C GLY A 148 10.52 -18.90 -19.41
N SER A 149 11.01 -17.66 -19.31
CA SER A 149 10.17 -16.46 -19.38
C SER A 149 10.25 -15.80 -20.76
N ARG A 150 9.14 -15.24 -21.27
CA ARG A 150 9.11 -14.55 -22.58
C ARG A 150 8.65 -13.09 -22.45
N PHE A 151 9.33 -12.17 -23.13
CA PHE A 151 8.93 -10.77 -23.24
C PHE A 151 8.74 -10.39 -24.71
N LYS A 152 7.54 -9.91 -25.08
CA LYS A 152 7.16 -9.56 -26.47
C LYS A 152 7.50 -10.65 -27.50
N GLY A 153 7.28 -11.92 -27.14
CA GLY A 153 7.55 -13.07 -28.00
C GLY A 153 9.03 -13.46 -28.10
N GLN A 154 9.95 -12.72 -27.48
CA GLN A 154 11.35 -13.10 -27.38
C GLN A 154 11.61 -13.87 -26.08
N PRO A 155 12.37 -14.98 -26.13
CA PRO A 155 12.81 -15.68 -24.93
C PRO A 155 13.75 -14.79 -24.13
N LEU A 156 13.53 -14.73 -22.82
CA LEU A 156 14.47 -14.13 -21.89
C LEU A 156 15.50 -15.19 -21.50
N GLU A 157 16.77 -14.82 -21.48
CA GLU A 157 17.84 -15.64 -20.92
C GLU A 157 17.69 -15.73 -19.40
N THR A 158 16.67 -16.45 -18.95
CA THR A 158 16.47 -16.80 -17.54
C THR A 158 16.74 -18.28 -17.39
N THR A 159 17.91 -18.64 -16.85
CA THR A 159 18.16 -20.00 -16.38
C THR A 159 17.19 -20.31 -15.23
N LEU A 160 16.32 -21.29 -15.43
CA LEU A 160 15.48 -21.86 -14.38
C LEU A 160 16.39 -22.44 -13.30
N VAL A 161 16.39 -21.81 -12.12
CA VAL A 161 17.03 -22.39 -10.94
C VAL A 161 16.10 -23.48 -10.42
N SER A 162 16.51 -24.74 -10.53
CA SER A 162 15.72 -25.84 -9.96
C SER A 162 15.86 -25.85 -8.44
N PHE A 163 14.77 -25.63 -7.73
CA PHE A 163 14.70 -25.94 -6.32
C PHE A 163 14.37 -27.44 -6.21
N THR A 164 15.38 -28.28 -6.30
CA THR A 164 15.24 -29.69 -5.90
C THR A 164 15.26 -29.74 -4.38
N SER A 165 14.10 -30.14 -3.83
CA SER A 165 13.78 -30.75 -2.53
C SER A 165 14.71 -30.52 -1.34
#